data_AF-A0A2D0L1V2-F1
#
_entry.id   AF-A0A2D0L1V2-F1
#
_cell.length_a   1.000
_cell.length_b   1.000
_cell.length_c   1.000
_cell.angle_alpha   90.00
_cell.angle_beta   90.00
_cell.angle_gamma   90.00
#
_symmetry.space_group_name_H-M   'P 1'
#
loop_
_entity.id
_entity.type
_entity.pdbx_description
1 polymer ?
#
loop_
_entity_poly.entity_id
_entity_poly.type
_entity_poly.pdbx_seq_one_letter_code
_entity_poly.pdbx_strand_id
1 'polypeptide(L)'
;MVKSFKDNEYKTVVTTEDVVLYRTFGGYAKIDGGFVTTLPAKNKIQAKIDTALLPEWKNTRQYESTIIVPAGTKLQIGKVKEQFTRSGTKLEGGADQVILPLNYPMSWVKDVRFVD
;
A
#
# COMPACT_ATOMS: atom_id res chain seq x y z
N MET A 1 14.88 -20.32 -11.66
CA MET A 1 14.57 -19.27 -10.66
C MET A 1 13.71 -18.21 -11.32
N VAL A 2 12.44 -18.10 -10.94
CA VAL A 2 11.53 -17.09 -11.51
C VAL A 2 11.86 -15.76 -10.86
N LYS A 3 12.61 -14.93 -11.60
CA LYS A 3 12.99 -13.58 -11.19
C LYS A 3 11.78 -12.67 -11.40
N SER A 4 10.97 -12.50 -10.36
CA SER A 4 10.06 -11.36 -10.34
C SER A 4 10.87 -10.08 -10.10
N PHE A 5 10.50 -9.04 -10.82
CA PHE A 5 10.81 -7.61 -10.63
C PHE A 5 11.97 -7.02 -11.44
N LYS A 6 11.64 -5.86 -12.05
CA LYS A 6 12.53 -4.99 -12.81
C LYS A 6 13.10 -3.99 -11.80
N ASP A 7 14.41 -4.03 -11.60
CA ASP A 7 15.27 -2.98 -11.02
C ASP A 7 15.33 -2.71 -9.50
N ASN A 8 14.66 -3.45 -8.62
CA ASN A 8 14.99 -3.57 -7.18
C ASN A 8 15.30 -2.27 -6.35
N GLU A 9 14.99 -1.08 -6.84
CA GLU A 9 15.35 0.19 -6.20
C GLU A 9 14.14 0.79 -5.48
N TYR A 10 14.03 0.49 -4.19
CA TYR A 10 13.29 1.38 -3.30
C TYR A 10 14.12 2.66 -3.14
N LYS A 11 13.53 3.82 -3.46
CA LYS A 11 14.15 5.10 -3.11
C LYS A 11 13.85 5.36 -1.65
N THR A 12 14.91 5.51 -0.86
CA THR A 12 14.76 6.01 0.51
C THR A 12 14.63 7.52 0.44
N VAL A 13 13.52 8.04 0.93
CA VAL A 13 13.25 9.48 1.01
C VAL A 13 13.03 9.86 2.47
N VAL A 14 13.21 11.14 2.79
CA VAL A 14 12.86 11.72 4.09
C VAL A 14 11.73 12.71 3.85
N THR A 15 10.64 12.58 4.61
CA THR A 15 9.52 13.53 4.53
C THR A 15 9.98 14.91 5.01
N THR A 16 9.64 15.97 4.27
CA THR A 16 9.94 17.36 4.65
C THR A 16 8.79 18.02 5.42
N GLU A 17 7.61 17.44 5.30
CA GLU A 17 6.36 17.86 5.94
C GLU A 17 5.57 16.61 6.35
N ASP A 18 4.46 16.80 7.08
CA ASP A 18 3.56 15.71 7.42
C ASP A 18 2.88 15.17 6.16
N VAL A 19 2.93 13.85 5.95
CA VAL A 19 2.39 13.19 4.76
C VAL A 19 1.21 12.32 5.14
N VAL A 20 0.12 12.45 4.39
CA VAL A 20 -1.07 11.60 4.51
C VAL A 20 -0.92 10.39 3.60
N LEU A 21 -1.04 9.20 4.17
CA LEU A 21 -0.99 7.93 3.47
C LEU A 21 -2.20 7.08 3.80
N TYR A 22 -2.53 6.16 2.91
CA TYR A 22 -3.72 5.32 3.00
C TYR A 22 -3.34 3.86 2.98
N ARG A 23 -3.92 3.09 3.91
CA ARG A 23 -3.74 1.65 4.00
C ARG A 23 -5.07 0.94 3.84
N THR A 24 -5.18 0.09 2.82
CA THR A 24 -6.31 -0.82 2.67
C THR A 24 -6.01 -2.18 3.29
N PHE A 25 -6.91 -2.66 4.15
CA PHE A 25 -6.72 -3.90 4.91
C PHE A 25 -8.04 -4.65 5.14
N GLY A 26 -7.95 -5.86 5.69
CA GLY A 26 -9.06 -6.79 5.87
C GLY A 26 -8.67 -8.24 5.60
N GLY A 27 -9.41 -9.20 6.15
CA GLY A 27 -9.04 -10.61 6.10
C GLY A 27 -7.74 -10.86 6.88
N TYR A 28 -6.69 -11.30 6.20
CA TYR A 28 -5.38 -11.52 6.83
C TYR A 28 -4.51 -10.25 6.92
N ALA A 29 -4.87 -9.19 6.19
CA ALA A 29 -4.17 -7.92 6.27
C ALA A 29 -4.65 -7.13 7.49
N LYS A 30 -3.73 -6.83 8.40
CA LYS A 30 -4.01 -6.07 9.63
C LYS A 30 -3.78 -4.57 9.45
N ILE A 31 -4.32 -3.76 10.36
CA ILE A 31 -4.20 -2.29 10.32
C ILE A 31 -2.75 -1.79 10.47
N ASP A 32 -1.89 -2.54 11.15
CA ASP A 32 -0.50 -2.20 11.50
C ASP A 32 0.54 -2.59 10.42
N GLY A 33 0.11 -3.12 9.28
CA GLY A 33 1.05 -3.50 8.21
C GLY A 33 1.70 -2.29 7.52
N GLY A 34 2.93 -2.48 7.05
CA GLY A 34 3.75 -1.37 6.54
C GLY A 34 3.51 -0.94 5.09
N PHE A 35 2.62 -1.58 4.34
CA PHE A 35 2.37 -1.25 2.93
C PHE A 35 1.22 -0.25 2.81
N VAL A 36 1.48 0.92 2.23
CA VAL A 36 0.53 2.03 2.07
C VAL A 36 0.68 2.72 0.72
N THR A 37 -0.27 3.59 0.38
CA THR A 37 -0.26 4.38 -0.87
C THR A 37 -0.58 5.85 -0.60
N THR A 38 -0.24 6.73 -1.54
CA THR A 38 -0.47 8.19 -1.47
C THR A 38 -1.89 8.59 -1.87
N LEU A 39 -2.65 7.70 -2.50
CA LEU A 39 -4.01 7.97 -2.96
C LEU A 39 -5.05 7.16 -2.18
N PRO A 40 -6.16 7.76 -1.73
CA PRO A 40 -7.23 7.02 -1.08
C PRO A 40 -7.92 6.08 -2.07
N ALA A 41 -8.42 4.94 -1.58
CA ALA A 41 -9.26 4.05 -2.34
C ALA A 41 -10.56 4.77 -2.71
N LYS A 42 -10.79 4.94 -4.02
CA LYS A 42 -12.05 5.48 -4.54
C LYS A 42 -13.21 4.49 -4.36
N ASN A 43 -12.93 3.19 -4.50
CA ASN A 43 -13.84 2.06 -4.23
C ASN A 43 -13.04 0.74 -4.21
N LYS A 44 -13.67 -0.37 -3.78
CA LYS A 44 -13.05 -1.71 -3.71
C LYS A 44 -12.42 -2.18 -5.03
N ILE A 45 -13.02 -1.83 -6.17
CA ILE A 45 -12.58 -2.28 -7.50
C ILE A 45 -11.30 -1.55 -7.90
N GLN A 46 -11.24 -0.23 -7.72
CA GLN A 46 -10.06 0.56 -8.05
C GLN A 46 -8.87 0.22 -7.14
N ALA A 47 -9.12 -0.02 -5.84
CA ALA A 47 -8.09 -0.51 -4.92
C ALA A 47 -7.49 -1.84 -5.38
N LYS A 48 -8.27 -2.74 -6.00
CA LYS A 48 -7.78 -4.02 -6.53
C LYS A 48 -6.93 -3.86 -7.79
N ILE A 49 -7.25 -2.88 -8.65
CA ILE A 49 -6.52 -2.58 -9.89
C ILE A 49 -5.19 -1.88 -9.58
N ASP A 50 -5.23 -0.86 -8.73
CA ASP A 50 -4.08 0.03 -8.44
C ASP A 50 -2.97 -0.65 -7.64
N THR A 51 -3.35 -1.55 -6.73
CA THR A 51 -2.40 -2.21 -5.81
C THR A 51 -1.94 -3.58 -6.31
N ALA A 52 -2.48 -4.04 -7.44
CA ALA A 52 -2.10 -5.29 -8.08
C ALA A 52 -2.07 -6.51 -7.13
N LEU A 53 -2.94 -6.48 -6.11
CA LEU A 53 -2.95 -7.41 -5.00
C LEU A 53 -3.45 -8.80 -5.45
N LEU A 54 -2.56 -9.78 -5.46
CA LEU A 54 -2.88 -11.16 -5.84
C LEU A 54 -3.97 -11.76 -4.94
N PRO A 55 -4.93 -12.52 -5.48
CA PRO A 55 -5.97 -13.19 -4.70
C PRO A 55 -5.41 -14.06 -3.55
N GLU A 56 -4.21 -14.59 -3.74
CA GLU A 56 -3.50 -15.46 -2.80
C GLU A 56 -3.13 -14.76 -1.48
N TRP A 57 -3.06 -13.42 -1.47
CA TRP A 57 -2.74 -12.64 -0.26
C TRP A 57 -3.94 -12.46 0.67
N LYS A 58 -5.14 -12.93 0.26
CA LYS A 58 -6.38 -12.97 1.06
C LYS A 58 -6.73 -11.66 1.79
N ASN A 59 -6.32 -10.52 1.22
CA ASN A 59 -6.70 -9.20 1.69
C ASN A 59 -8.12 -8.89 1.17
N THR A 60 -9.09 -8.81 2.08
CA THR A 60 -10.49 -8.52 1.71
C THR A 60 -10.72 -7.04 1.41
N ARG A 61 -9.79 -6.15 1.79
CA ARG A 61 -9.82 -4.70 1.53
C ARG A 61 -11.11 -4.05 2.02
N GLN A 62 -11.66 -4.55 3.11
CA GLN A 62 -12.92 -4.08 3.71
C GLN A 62 -12.75 -2.72 4.40
N TYR A 63 -11.53 -2.42 4.82
CA TYR A 63 -11.23 -1.22 5.59
C TYR A 63 -10.11 -0.43 4.93
N GLU A 64 -10.17 0.88 5.13
CA GLU A 64 -9.09 1.80 4.81
C GLU A 64 -8.78 2.65 6.02
N SER A 65 -7.50 2.77 6.37
CA SER A 65 -7.05 3.71 7.39
C SER A 65 -6.27 4.88 6.80
N THR A 66 -6.52 6.07 7.34
CA THR A 66 -5.72 7.27 7.10
C THR A 66 -4.59 7.35 8.11
N ILE A 67 -3.36 7.45 7.61
CA ILE A 67 -2.14 7.47 8.41
C ILE A 67 -1.43 8.81 8.17
N ILE A 68 -1.15 9.56 9.23
CA ILE A 68 -0.33 10.78 9.17
C ILE A 68 1.08 10.44 9.60
N VAL A 69 2.00 10.48 8.63
CA VAL A 69 3.43 10.28 8.86
C VAL A 69 4.08 11.65 9.11
N PRO A 70 4.75 11.87 10.25
CA PRO A 70 5.35 13.16 10.56
C PRO A 70 6.53 13.48 9.65
N ALA A 71 6.82 14.77 9.50
CA ALA A 71 8.06 15.26 8.89
C ALA A 71 9.31 14.63 9.53
N GLY A 72 10.37 14.43 8.74
CA GLY A 72 11.62 13.79 9.17
C GLY A 72 11.59 12.26 9.18
N THR A 73 10.51 11.64 8.68
CA THR A 73 10.39 10.18 8.61
C THR A 73 11.06 9.62 7.37
N LYS A 74 11.85 8.57 7.54
CA LYS A 74 12.42 7.80 6.41
C LYS A 74 11.37 6.85 5.85
N LEU A 75 11.09 6.99 4.56
CA LEU A 75 10.16 6.14 3.82
C LEU A 75 10.87 5.49 2.65
N GLN A 76 10.43 4.27 2.30
CA GLN A 76 10.87 3.59 1.09
C GLN A 76 9.74 3.67 0.06
N ILE A 77 10.00 4.34 -1.06
CA ILE A 77 9.02 4.51 -2.14
C ILE A 77 9.48 3.71 -3.36
N GLY A 78 8.55 2.92 -3.90
CA GLY A 78 8.70 2.22 -5.16
C GLY A 78 7.44 2.36 -6.00
N LYS A 79 7.56 2.22 -7.33
CA LYS A 79 6.40 2.19 -8.22
C LYS A 79 5.86 0.76 -8.29
N VAL A 80 4.56 0.55 -8.05
CA VAL A 80 3.97 -0.80 -8.18
C VAL A 80 4.09 -1.25 -9.64
N LYS A 81 4.89 -2.29 -9.89
CA LYS A 81 4.97 -2.93 -11.20
C LYS A 81 3.69 -3.73 -11.45
N GLU A 82 3.26 -3.75 -12.71
CA GLU A 82 2.22 -4.65 -13.22
C GLU A 82 2.36 -6.07 -12.61
N GLN A 83 1.26 -6.60 -12.05
CA GLN A 83 1.21 -7.97 -11.56
C GLN A 83 0.30 -8.80 -12.46
N PHE A 84 0.57 -10.10 -12.52
CA PHE A 84 -0.29 -11.05 -13.22
C PHE A 84 -0.90 -11.99 -12.20
N THR A 85 -2.22 -12.07 -12.17
CA THR A 85 -2.91 -13.10 -11.39
C THR A 85 -2.56 -14.50 -11.92
N ARG A 86 -2.77 -15.54 -11.11
CA ARG A 86 -2.55 -16.94 -11.52
C ARG A 86 -3.39 -17.36 -12.73
N SER A 87 -4.50 -16.66 -13.01
CA SER A 87 -5.36 -16.85 -14.19
C SER A 87 -4.92 -16.04 -15.42
N GLY A 88 -3.79 -15.33 -15.36
CA GLY A 88 -3.24 -14.55 -16.47
C GLY A 88 -3.79 -13.14 -16.61
N THR A 89 -4.71 -12.70 -15.73
CA THR A 89 -5.21 -11.32 -15.75
C THR A 89 -4.12 -10.35 -15.34
N LYS A 90 -3.82 -9.38 -16.22
CA LYS A 90 -2.90 -8.27 -15.98
C LYS A 90 -3.56 -7.24 -15.05
N LEU A 91 -2.88 -6.92 -13.96
CA LEU A 91 -3.17 -5.79 -13.09
C LEU A 91 -2.13 -4.73 -13.44
N GLU A 92 -2.57 -3.62 -14.02
CA GLU A 92 -1.67 -2.61 -14.60
C GLU A 92 -0.73 -1.97 -13.57
N GLY A 93 -1.07 -2.05 -12.27
CA GLY A 93 -0.37 -1.28 -11.25
C GLY A 93 -0.41 0.21 -11.60
N GLY A 94 0.51 0.99 -11.04
CA GLY A 94 0.62 2.41 -11.35
C GLY A 94 0.42 3.35 -10.16
N ALA A 95 -0.06 2.85 -9.02
CA ALA A 95 0.00 3.59 -7.76
C ALA A 95 1.41 3.53 -7.15
N ASP A 96 1.77 4.58 -6.42
CA ASP A 96 2.98 4.57 -5.58
C ASP A 96 2.76 3.60 -4.42
N GLN A 97 3.74 2.73 -4.18
CA GLN A 97 3.82 1.92 -2.98
C GLN A 97 4.85 2.52 -2.05
N VAL A 98 4.38 2.88 -0.86
CA VAL A 98 5.20 3.39 0.21
C VAL A 98 5.29 2.31 1.29
N ILE A 99 6.51 2.04 1.75
CA ILE A 99 6.77 1.16 2.89
C ILE A 99 7.07 2.02 4.11
N LEU A 100 6.21 1.89 5.12
CA LEU A 100 6.38 2.51 6.43
C LEU A 100 7.47 1.79 7.26
N PRO A 101 8.09 2.48 8.21
CA PRO A 101 8.97 1.85 9.19
C PRO A 101 8.28 0.70 9.91
N LEU A 102 9.05 -0.35 10.21
CA LEU A 102 8.56 -1.45 11.04
C LEU A 102 8.15 -0.90 12.42
N ASN A 103 6.98 -1.31 12.92
CA ASN A 103 6.42 -0.88 14.20
C ASN A 103 6.18 0.64 14.30
N TYR A 104 5.75 1.29 13.21
CA TYR A 104 5.35 2.69 13.28
C TYR A 104 4.25 2.90 14.35
N PRO A 105 4.24 4.06 15.04
CA PRO A 105 3.29 4.32 16.12
C PRO A 105 1.84 4.26 15.65
N MET A 106 0.99 3.51 16.36
CA MET A 106 -0.45 3.48 16.09
C MET A 106 -1.11 4.86 16.24
N SER A 107 -0.49 5.81 16.94
CA SER A 107 -0.93 7.21 17.02
C SER A 107 -0.89 7.94 15.68
N TRP A 108 -0.22 7.39 14.66
CA TRP A 108 -0.22 7.90 13.29
C TRP A 108 -1.52 7.55 12.56
N VAL A 109 -2.20 6.46 12.94
CA VAL A 109 -3.51 6.10 12.41
C VAL A 109 -4.54 7.07 12.97
N LYS A 110 -5.21 7.84 12.10
CA LYS A 110 -6.18 8.87 12.50
C LYS A 110 -7.62 8.48 12.30
N ASP A 111 -7.89 7.70 11.27
CA ASP A 111 -9.23 7.28 10.92
C ASP A 111 -9.22 5.87 10.30
N VAL A 112 -10.35 5.17 10.43
CA VAL A 112 -10.61 3.89 9.78
C VAL A 112 -12.03 3.90 9.25
N ARG A 113 -12.18 3.77 7.94
CA ARG A 113 -13.48 3.68 7.28
C ARG A 113 -13.70 2.32 6.65
N PHE A 114 -14.97 1.93 6.56
CA PHE A 114 -15.38 0.84 5.68
C PHE A 114 -15.31 1.31 4.23
N VAL A 115 -14.74 0.49 3.36
CA VAL A 115 -14.72 0.73 1.91
C VAL A 115 -15.87 -0.06 1.33
N ASP A 116 -16.91 0.62 0.84
CA ASP A 116 -18.05 -0.03 0.17
C ASP A 116 -17.73 -0.45 -1.27
#